data_AF-A0A8U0ID41-F1
#
_entry.id   AF-A0A8U0ID41-F1
#
_cell.length_a   1.000
_cell.length_b   1.000
_cell.length_c   1.000
_cell.angle_alpha   90.00
_cell.angle_beta   90.00
_cell.angle_gamma   90.00
#
_symmetry.space_group_name_H-M   'P 1'
#
loop_
_entity.id
_entity.type
_entity.pdbx_description
1 polymer ?
#
loop_
_entity_poly.entity_id
_entity_poly.type
_entity_poly.pdbx_seq_one_letter_code
_entity_poly.pdbx_strand_id
1 'polypeptide(L)'
;MNPRSVERAVWTLGIGGFLAYLLGALLAPNPTRILPYVAGASVVGVPIANWYVTRELDRFPSEGAGRLTMFFLTTFVVAYLGMEAVEFVVAPDSTAETVGQAAATLVGLHVGRRTAYRGGYDRIRAALVAERGAE
;
A
#
# COMPACT_ATOMS: atom_id res chain seq x y z
N MET A 1 -21.89 -11.66 -12.33
CA MET A 1 -20.50 -11.22 -12.15
C MET A 1 -19.84 -12.17 -11.15
N ASN A 2 -18.67 -12.74 -11.45
CA ASN A 2 -18.01 -13.67 -10.53
C ASN A 2 -17.43 -12.87 -9.34
N PRO A 3 -17.72 -13.21 -8.07
CA PRO A 3 -17.20 -12.50 -6.89
C PRO A 3 -15.67 -12.39 -6.89
N ARG A 4 -14.96 -13.40 -7.40
CA ARG A 4 -13.49 -13.34 -7.55
C ARG A 4 -13.02 -12.31 -8.56
N SER A 5 -13.79 -12.05 -9.61
CA SER A 5 -13.47 -11.01 -10.59
C SER A 5 -13.66 -9.60 -9.99
N VAL A 6 -14.65 -9.43 -9.12
CA VAL A 6 -14.87 -8.18 -8.39
C VAL A 6 -13.75 -7.95 -7.39
N GLU A 7 -13.40 -8.96 -6.59
CA GLU A 7 -12.28 -8.92 -5.66
C GLU A 7 -10.97 -8.59 -6.36
N ARG A 8 -10.68 -9.23 -7.51
CA ARG A 8 -9.53 -8.91 -8.36
C ARG A 8 -9.53 -7.45 -8.80
N ALA A 9 -10.67 -6.95 -9.28
CA ALA A 9 -10.76 -5.56 -9.74
C ALA A 9 -10.53 -4.56 -8.60
N VAL A 10 -11.09 -4.81 -7.42
CA VAL A 10 -10.91 -3.96 -6.23
C VAL A 10 -9.46 -3.97 -5.78
N TRP A 11 -8.80 -5.13 -5.73
CA TRP A 11 -7.38 -5.22 -5.36
C TRP A 11 -6.47 -4.53 -6.36
N THR A 12 -6.72 -4.73 -7.65
CA THR A 12 -5.97 -4.07 -8.71
C THR A 12 -6.10 -2.55 -8.63
N LEU A 13 -7.31 -2.03 -8.41
CA LEU A 13 -7.53 -0.59 -8.26
C LEU A 13 -6.94 -0.04 -6.96
N GLY A 14 -7.06 -0.76 -5.85
CA GLY A 14 -6.50 -0.35 -4.56
C GLY A 14 -4.97 -0.28 -4.58
N ILE A 15 -4.32 -1.38 -5.00
CA ILE A 15 -2.86 -1.46 -5.09
C ILE A 15 -2.34 -0.52 -6.20
N GLY A 16 -3.00 -0.51 -7.36
CA GLY A 16 -2.60 0.32 -8.49
C GLY A 16 -2.76 1.80 -8.21
N GLY A 17 -3.86 2.20 -7.57
CA GLY A 17 -4.10 3.57 -7.12
C GLY A 17 -3.10 4.00 -6.05
N PHE A 18 -2.74 3.12 -5.11
CA PHE A 18 -1.70 3.42 -4.12
C PHE A 18 -0.33 3.63 -4.77
N LEU A 19 0.10 2.71 -5.64
CA LEU A 19 1.37 2.84 -6.35
C LEU A 19 1.40 4.10 -7.21
N ALA A 20 0.30 4.42 -7.88
CA ALA A 20 0.15 5.64 -8.65
C ALA A 20 0.27 6.90 -7.78
N TYR A 21 -0.39 6.89 -6.61
CA TYR A 21 -0.32 7.99 -5.66
C TYR A 21 1.10 8.20 -5.15
N LEU A 22 1.76 7.12 -4.72
CA LEU A 22 3.10 7.16 -4.16
C LEU A 22 4.13 7.63 -5.21
N LEU A 23 4.08 7.07 -6.42
CA LEU A 23 4.94 7.53 -7.53
C LEU A 23 4.62 8.97 -7.93
N GLY A 24 3.35 9.36 -7.93
CA GLY A 24 2.95 10.72 -8.25
C GLY A 24 3.44 11.73 -7.22
N ALA A 25 3.38 11.40 -5.93
CA ALA A 25 3.93 12.22 -4.85
C ALA A 25 5.46 12.36 -4.97
N LEU A 26 6.19 11.26 -5.23
CA LEU A 26 7.65 11.31 -5.40
C LEU A 26 8.11 12.05 -6.66
N LEU A 27 7.31 12.04 -7.73
CA LEU A 27 7.66 12.66 -9.01
C LEU A 27 7.17 14.10 -9.15
N ALA A 28 6.20 14.52 -8.33
CA ALA A 28 5.63 15.85 -8.41
C ALA A 28 6.66 16.88 -7.91
N PRO A 29 6.97 17.92 -8.70
CA PRO A 29 7.88 18.99 -8.31
C PRO A 29 7.23 20.01 -7.37
N ASN A 30 5.97 19.79 -6.96
CA ASN A 30 5.28 20.57 -5.95
C ASN A 30 4.02 19.80 -5.49
N PRO A 31 3.68 19.81 -4.19
CA PRO A 31 2.51 19.08 -3.66
C PRO A 31 1.17 19.50 -4.28
N THR A 32 1.02 20.75 -4.73
CA THR A 32 -0.21 21.21 -5.41
C THR A 32 -0.42 20.60 -6.80
N ARG A 33 0.62 19.99 -7.39
CA ARG A 33 0.58 19.38 -8.73
C ARG A 33 0.61 17.86 -8.70
N ILE A 34 0.40 17.21 -7.56
CA ILE A 34 0.45 15.75 -7.43
C ILE A 34 -0.50 15.04 -8.41
N LEU A 35 -1.74 15.51 -8.56
CA LEU A 35 -2.78 14.83 -9.36
C LEU A 35 -2.37 14.44 -10.79
N PRO A 36 -1.81 15.33 -11.64
CA PRO A 36 -1.33 14.93 -12.97
C PRO A 36 -0.22 13.88 -12.94
N TYR A 37 0.66 13.89 -11.94
CA TYR A 37 1.71 12.88 -11.79
C TYR A 37 1.14 11.54 -11.31
N VAL A 38 0.14 11.56 -10.44
CA VAL A 38 -0.62 10.37 -10.04
C VAL A 38 -1.35 9.77 -11.23
N ALA A 39 -2.00 10.59 -12.05
CA ALA A 39 -2.65 10.15 -13.27
C ALA A 39 -1.64 9.51 -14.24
N GLY A 40 -0.48 10.13 -14.45
CA GLY A 40 0.60 9.55 -15.25
C GLY A 40 1.15 8.24 -14.67
N ALA A 41 1.39 8.20 -13.35
CA ALA A 41 1.87 7.02 -12.66
C ALA A 41 0.86 5.87 -12.67
N SER A 42 -0.45 6.15 -12.76
CA SER A 42 -1.50 5.13 -12.86
C SER A 42 -1.37 4.26 -14.11
N VAL A 43 -0.82 4.82 -15.20
CA VAL A 43 -0.54 4.09 -16.45
C VAL A 43 0.45 2.95 -16.21
N VAL A 44 1.31 3.05 -15.19
CA VAL A 44 2.30 2.03 -14.84
C VAL A 44 1.87 1.25 -13.59
N GLY A 45 1.37 1.93 -12.56
CA GLY A 45 0.96 1.35 -11.29
C GLY A 45 -0.21 0.37 -11.43
N VAL A 46 -1.22 0.70 -12.24
CA VAL A 46 -2.40 -0.16 -12.42
C VAL A 46 -2.05 -1.45 -13.19
N PRO A 47 -1.28 -1.44 -14.29
CA PRO A 47 -0.83 -2.68 -14.92
C PRO A 47 0.05 -3.55 -14.03
N ILE A 48 0.97 -2.96 -13.26
CA ILE A 48 1.81 -3.69 -12.31
C ILE A 48 0.95 -4.33 -11.22
N ALA A 49 0.02 -3.58 -10.65
CA ALA A 49 -0.94 -4.08 -9.67
C ALA A 49 -1.78 -5.21 -10.27
N ASN A 50 -2.30 -5.04 -11.49
CA ASN A 50 -3.09 -6.07 -12.17
C ASN A 50 -2.29 -7.34 -12.41
N TRP A 51 -1.04 -7.22 -12.85
CA TRP A 51 -0.15 -8.36 -13.05
C TRP A 51 0.13 -9.09 -11.73
N TYR A 52 0.47 -8.33 -10.69
CA TYR A 52 0.78 -8.86 -9.36
C TYR A 52 -0.43 -9.57 -8.76
N VAL A 53 -1.57 -8.88 -8.75
CA VAL A 53 -2.85 -9.39 -8.26
C VAL A 53 -3.32 -10.59 -9.08
N THR A 54 -3.08 -10.63 -10.39
CA THR A 54 -3.41 -11.79 -11.22
C THR A 54 -2.55 -13.00 -10.87
N ARG A 55 -1.24 -12.82 -10.77
CA ARG A 55 -0.30 -13.89 -10.38
C ARG A 55 -0.56 -14.45 -8.99
N GLU A 56 -0.94 -13.59 -8.06
CA GLU A 56 -1.10 -13.97 -6.65
C GLU A 56 -2.52 -14.44 -6.33
N LEU A 57 -3.58 -13.85 -6.93
CA LEU A 57 -4.98 -14.32 -6.77
C LEU A 57 -5.26 -15.68 -7.38
N ASP A 58 -4.60 -16.07 -8.47
CA ASP A 58 -4.76 -17.43 -8.99
C ASP A 58 -4.18 -18.49 -8.02
N ARG A 59 -3.42 -18.06 -7.00
CA ARG A 59 -2.77 -18.91 -6.00
C ARG A 59 -3.31 -18.74 -4.58
N PHE A 60 -4.32 -17.90 -4.32
CA PHE A 60 -4.76 -17.63 -2.94
C PHE A 60 -5.72 -18.71 -2.38
N PRO A 61 -5.29 -19.57 -1.43
CA PRO A 61 -6.18 -19.96 -0.34
C PRO A 61 -6.55 -18.68 0.44
N SER A 62 -7.76 -18.63 1.00
CA SER A 62 -8.35 -17.45 1.67
C SER A 62 -7.45 -16.76 2.71
N GLU A 63 -6.45 -17.46 3.25
CA GLU A 63 -5.50 -16.93 4.22
C GLU A 63 -4.45 -15.99 3.63
N GLY A 64 -4.08 -16.13 2.37
CA GLY A 64 -3.07 -15.27 1.75
C GLY A 64 -3.62 -13.88 1.36
N ALA A 65 -4.91 -13.79 1.04
CA ALA A 65 -5.58 -12.51 0.75
C ALA A 65 -5.55 -11.57 1.97
N GLY A 66 -5.76 -12.11 3.18
CA GLY A 66 -5.67 -11.34 4.42
C GLY A 66 -4.25 -10.85 4.75
N ARG A 67 -3.22 -11.67 4.49
CA ARG A 67 -1.81 -11.23 4.61
C ARG A 67 -1.48 -10.12 3.60
N LEU A 68 -1.95 -10.26 2.36
CA LEU A 68 -1.73 -9.27 1.31
C LEU A 68 -2.41 -7.94 1.64
N THR A 69 -3.66 -8.01 2.14
CA THR A 69 -4.40 -6.86 2.66
C THR A 69 -3.60 -6.14 3.73
N MET A 70 -3.15 -6.88 4.74
CA MET A 70 -2.35 -6.33 5.83
C MET A 70 -1.04 -5.72 5.35
N PHE A 71 -0.36 -6.37 4.41
CA PHE A 71 0.87 -5.85 3.81
C PHE A 71 0.65 -4.46 3.21
N PHE A 72 -0.32 -4.34 2.30
CA PHE A 72 -0.58 -3.09 1.58
C PHE A 72 -1.17 -2.03 2.49
N LEU A 73 -2.11 -2.37 3.37
CA LEU A 73 -2.73 -1.40 4.28
C LEU A 73 -1.69 -0.83 5.26
N THR A 74 -0.84 -1.67 5.83
CA THR A 74 0.23 -1.20 6.73
C THR A 74 1.23 -0.34 5.98
N THR A 75 1.65 -0.77 4.79
CA THR A 75 2.57 0.00 3.95
C THR A 75 1.97 1.35 3.59
N PHE A 76 0.69 1.39 3.22
CA PHE A 76 -0.05 2.61 2.90
C PHE A 76 -0.05 3.57 4.08
N VAL A 77 -0.53 3.13 5.24
CA VAL A 77 -0.67 4.00 6.41
C VAL A 77 0.68 4.55 6.86
N VAL A 78 1.71 3.70 6.92
CA VAL A 78 3.04 4.12 7.38
C VAL A 78 3.72 5.03 6.36
N ALA A 79 3.63 4.73 5.06
CA ALA A 79 4.20 5.58 4.03
C ALA A 79 3.49 6.94 3.97
N TYR A 80 2.16 6.95 4.01
CA TYR A 80 1.36 8.18 4.00
C TYR A 80 1.67 9.08 5.20
N LEU A 81 1.59 8.54 6.42
CA LEU A 81 1.91 9.30 7.63
C LEU A 81 3.36 9.78 7.65
N GLY A 82 4.29 8.98 7.12
CA GLY A 82 5.69 9.37 7.01
C GLY A 82 5.91 10.48 5.98
N MET A 83 5.19 10.47 4.85
CA MET A 83 5.25 11.55 3.86
C MET A 83 4.68 12.86 4.42
N GLU A 84 3.51 12.81 5.07
CA GLU A 84 2.89 13.96 5.76
C GLU A 84 3.82 14.53 6.85
N ALA A 85 4.49 13.66 7.62
CA ALA A 85 5.45 14.09 8.63
C ALA A 85 6.68 14.78 8.02
N VAL A 86 7.15 14.33 6.85
CA VAL A 86 8.27 14.95 6.13
C VAL A 86 7.86 16.33 5.62
N GLU A 87 6.68 16.45 5.01
CA GLU A 87 6.13 17.73 4.53
C GLU A 87 5.95 18.75 5.66
N PHE A 88 5.63 18.30 6.87
CA PHE A 88 5.47 19.20 8.02
C PHE A 88 6.80 19.73 8.57
N VAL A 89 7.89 18.99 8.42
CA VAL A 89 9.17 19.26 9.10
C VAL A 89 10.22 19.85 8.15
N VAL A 90 10.09 19.60 6.85
CA VAL A 90 11.11 19.96 5.85
C VAL A 90 10.57 21.03 4.91
N ALA A 91 11.44 21.97 4.51
CA ALA A 91 11.09 22.98 3.52
C ALA A 91 10.73 22.32 2.16
N PRO A 92 9.64 22.78 1.50
CA PRO A 92 9.25 22.27 0.20
C PRO A 92 10.36 22.41 -0.84
N ASP A 93 10.41 21.48 -1.79
CA ASP A 93 11.31 21.43 -2.95
C ASP A 93 12.79 21.30 -2.58
N SER A 94 13.09 20.66 -1.45
CA SER A 94 14.45 20.39 -0.99
C SER A 94 14.86 18.93 -1.18
N THR A 95 16.15 18.67 -1.38
CA THR A 95 16.68 17.28 -1.45
C THR A 95 16.35 16.48 -0.19
N ALA A 96 16.20 17.16 0.97
CA ALA A 96 15.81 16.54 2.23
C ALA A 96 14.37 16.03 2.21
N GLU A 97 13.45 16.71 1.51
CA GLU A 97 12.06 16.27 1.35
C GLU A 97 12.00 14.96 0.55
N THR A 98 12.67 14.91 -0.61
CA THR A 98 12.71 13.71 -1.44
C THR A 98 13.33 12.51 -0.71
N VAL A 99 14.43 12.73 0.02
CA VAL A 99 15.09 11.69 0.82
C VAL A 99 14.19 11.24 1.97
N GLY A 100 13.48 12.17 2.63
CA GLY A 100 12.54 11.87 3.69
C GLY A 100 11.35 11.03 3.21
N GLN A 101 10.72 11.41 2.11
CA GLN A 101 9.59 10.67 1.52
C GLN A 101 10.01 9.26 1.05
N ALA A 102 11.22 9.14 0.48
CA ALA A 102 11.80 7.84 0.13
C ALA A 102 12.04 6.96 1.36
N ALA A 103 12.58 7.53 2.45
CA ALA A 103 12.79 6.83 3.71
C ALA A 103 11.47 6.37 4.34
N ALA A 104 10.44 7.23 4.34
CA ALA A 104 9.08 6.89 4.81
C ALA A 104 8.51 5.70 4.05
N THR A 105 8.66 5.67 2.73
CA THR A 105 8.24 4.55 1.88
C THR A 105 8.95 3.25 2.25
N LEU A 106 10.28 3.29 2.45
CA LEU A 106 11.07 2.11 2.83
C LEU A 106 10.67 1.58 4.21
N VAL A 107 10.40 2.48 5.17
CA VAL A 107 9.87 2.10 6.49
C VAL A 107 8.50 1.44 6.35
N GLY A 108 7.61 2.01 5.53
CA GLY A 108 6.31 1.40 5.24
C GLY A 108 6.43 -0.01 4.69
N LEU A 109 7.30 -0.23 3.71
CA LEU A 109 7.56 -1.56 3.15
C LEU A 109 8.12 -2.54 4.20
N HIS A 110 9.03 -2.07 5.05
CA HIS A 110 9.61 -2.89 6.11
C HIS A 110 8.56 -3.33 7.14
N VAL A 111 7.75 -2.37 7.61
CA VAL A 111 6.71 -2.63 8.60
C VAL A 111 5.61 -3.51 8.01
N GLY A 112 5.15 -3.21 6.78
CA GLY A 112 4.17 -4.02 6.07
C GLY A 112 4.62 -5.46 5.88
N ARG A 113 5.89 -5.69 5.52
CA ARG A 113 6.42 -7.05 5.38
C ARG A 113 6.44 -7.79 6.72
N ARG A 114 6.75 -7.09 7.81
CA ARG A 114 6.74 -7.64 9.17
C ARG A 114 5.33 -7.98 9.64
N THR A 115 4.36 -7.11 9.43
CA THR A 115 2.96 -7.33 9.83
C THR A 115 2.33 -8.45 9.02
N ALA A 116 2.57 -8.52 7.72
CA ALA A 116 1.97 -9.55 6.86
C ALA A 116 2.61 -10.95 7.02
N TYR A 117 3.94 -11.04 7.07
CA TYR A 117 4.63 -12.32 6.88
C TYR A 117 5.39 -12.85 8.11
N ARG A 118 5.76 -12.02 9.10
CA ARG A 118 6.46 -12.48 10.32
C ARG A 118 5.50 -12.77 11.47
N GLY A 119 4.42 -13.50 11.19
CA GLY A 119 3.41 -13.89 12.17
C GLY A 119 2.57 -12.73 12.73
N GLY A 120 2.59 -11.54 12.11
CA GLY A 120 1.71 -10.44 12.51
C GLY A 120 0.24 -10.70 12.16
N TYR A 121 -0.02 -11.11 10.92
CA TYR A 121 -1.36 -11.52 10.47
C TYR A 121 -1.92 -12.67 11.31
N ASP A 122 -1.10 -13.69 11.58
CA ASP A 122 -1.53 -14.87 12.34
C ASP A 122 -1.93 -14.50 13.78
N ARG A 123 -1.21 -13.55 14.41
CA ARG A 123 -1.55 -13.02 15.75
C ARG A 123 -2.86 -12.24 15.76
N ILE A 124 -3.09 -11.37 14.77
CA ILE A 124 -4.33 -10.58 14.68
C ILE A 124 -5.52 -11.49 14.42
N ARG A 125 -5.36 -12.48 13.53
CA ARG A 125 -6.38 -13.49 13.29
C ARG A 125 -6.69 -14.30 14.55
N ALA A 126 -5.67 -14.73 15.29
CA ALA A 126 -5.87 -15.46 16.54
C ALA A 126 -6.62 -14.63 17.59
N ALA A 127 -6.30 -13.34 17.73
CA ALA A 127 -7.00 -12.43 18.63
C ALA A 127 -8.49 -12.26 18.27
N LEU A 128 -8.80 -12.04 16.99
CA LEU A 128 -10.18 -11.88 16.51
C LEU A 128 -11.02 -13.16 16.66
N VAL A 129 -10.40 -14.33 16.54
CA VAL A 129 -11.09 -15.62 16.78
C VAL A 129 -11.32 -15.84 18.28
N ALA A 130 -10.39 -15.44 19.13
CA ALA A 130 -10.54 -15.53 20.59
C ALA A 130 -11.67 -14.63 21.11
N GLU A 131 -11.84 -13.41 20.58
CA GLU A 131 -12.95 -12.53 20.94
C GLU A 131 -14.32 -13.13 20.56
N ARG A 132 -14.44 -13.76 19.39
CA ARG A 132 -15.71 -14.39 18.95
C ARG A 132 -16.08 -15.67 19.70
N GLY A 133 -15.12 -16.31 20.36
CA GLY A 133 -15.37 -17.49 21.20
C GLY A 133 -15.67 -17.15 22.66
N ALA A 134 -15.56 -15.87 23.04
CA ALA A 134 -15.86 -15.35 24.37
C ALA A 134 -17.28 -14.75 24.49
N GLU A 135 -18.01 -14.67 23.37
CA GLU A 135 -19.46 -14.37 23.29
C GLU A 135 -20.29 -15.66 23.25
#